data_AF-A0A820QQ99-F1
#
_entry.id   AF-A0A820QQ99-F1
#
_cell.length_a   1.000
_cell.length_b   1.000
_cell.length_c   1.000
_cell.angle_alpha   90.00
_cell.angle_beta   90.00
_cell.angle_gamma   90.00
#
_symmetry.space_group_name_H-M   'P 1'
#
loop_
_entity.id
_entity.type
_entity.pdbx_description
1 polymer ?
#
loop_
_entity_poly.entity_id
_entity_poly.type
_entity_poly.pdbx_seq_one_letter_code
_entity_poly.pdbx_strand_id
1 'polypeptide(L)' 'MPENYRNYVVVLNSAMHMLMKFGDIQSAERIFRLNKKKDIITYNAIIKGYVGNEMFERALDLFEQIHLNFDSVTYTVV' A
#
# COMPACT_ATOMS: atom_id res chain seq x y z
N MET A 1 -17.12 11.29 -5.16
CA MET A 1 -16.95 10.20 -4.16
C MET A 1 -17.42 10.74 -2.82
N PRO A 2 -18.26 10.03 -2.04
CA PRO A 2 -18.74 10.53 -0.75
C PRO A 2 -17.58 10.66 0.26
N GLU A 3 -17.57 11.72 1.08
CA GLU A 3 -16.51 12.05 2.04
C GLU A 3 -16.14 10.90 2.99
N ASN A 4 -17.15 10.14 3.46
CA ASN A 4 -16.97 9.01 4.36
C ASN A 4 -15.99 7.96 3.82
N TYR A 5 -15.94 7.80 2.49
CA TYR A 5 -15.08 6.83 1.85
C TYR A 5 -13.60 7.27 1.85
N ARG A 6 -13.34 8.58 1.72
CA ARG A 6 -11.99 9.13 1.78
C ARG A 6 -11.39 8.95 3.19
N ASN A 7 -12.19 9.21 4.22
CA ASN A 7 -11.78 9.02 5.61
C ASN A 7 -11.42 7.56 5.92
N TYR A 8 -12.19 6.61 5.36
CA TYR A 8 -11.90 5.19 5.51
C TYR A 8 -10.54 4.79 4.94
N VAL A 9 -10.21 5.23 3.71
CA VAL A 9 -8.91 4.92 3.07
C VAL A 9 -7.75 5.51 3.88
N VAL A 10 -7.89 6.74 4.39
CA VAL A 10 -6.85 7.39 5.21
C VAL A 10 -6.58 6.58 6.48
N VAL A 11 -7.63 6.18 7.22
CA VAL A 11 -7.48 5.39 8.45
C VAL A 11 -6.79 4.05 8.17
N LEU A 12 -7.18 3.35 7.10
CA LEU A 12 -6.54 2.10 6.72
C LEU A 12 -5.07 2.29 6.35
N ASN A 13 -4.74 3.34 5.59
CA ASN A 13 -3.36 3.64 5.20
C ASN A 13 -2.49 3.94 6.43
N SER A 14 -3.01 4.70 7.40
CA SER A 14 -2.32 4.95 8.68
C SER A 14 -2.10 3.67 9.48
N ALA A 15 -3.12 2.81 9.59
CA ALA A 15 -3.00 1.52 10.28
C ALA A 15 -1.97 0.60 9.59
N MET A 16 -2.00 0.50 8.27
CA MET A 16 -1.02 -0.27 7.50
C MET A 16 0.40 0.24 7.69
N HIS A 17 0.61 1.55 7.62
CA HIS A 17 1.92 2.16 7.84
C HIS A 17 2.46 1.83 9.24
N MET A 18 1.63 1.94 10.28
CA MET A 18 2.01 1.62 11.64
C MET A 18 2.38 0.13 11.81
N LEU A 19 1.59 -0.77 11.25
CA LEU A 19 1.84 -2.21 11.32
C LEU A 19 3.14 -2.59 10.63
N MET A 20 3.39 -2.04 9.43
CA MET A 20 4.66 -2.23 8.71
C MET A 20 5.85 -1.68 9.51
N LYS A 21 5.71 -0.51 10.13
CA LYS A 21 6.78 0.10 10.92
C LYS A 21 7.18 -0.73 12.14
N PHE A 22 6.24 -1.49 12.72
CA PHE A 22 6.50 -2.38 13.86
C PHE A 22 6.73 -3.84 13.46
N GLY A 23 6.85 -4.14 12.15
CA GLY A 23 7.16 -5.48 11.65
C GLY A 23 5.97 -6.46 11.63
N ASP A 24 4.75 -6.02 11.95
CA ASP A 24 3.54 -6.85 11.76
C ASP A 24 3.06 -6.78 10.29
N ILE A 25 3.89 -7.33 9.42
CA ILE A 25 3.67 -7.36 7.98
C ILE A 25 2.39 -8.15 7.64
N GLN A 26 2.11 -9.24 8.37
CA GLN A 26 0.95 -10.09 8.08
C GLN A 26 -0.37 -9.35 8.28
N SER A 27 -0.49 -8.58 9.37
CA SER A 27 -1.67 -7.76 9.61
C SER A 27 -1.78 -6.62 8.59
N ALA A 28 -0.66 -5.97 8.25
CA ALA A 28 -0.64 -4.92 7.22
C ALA A 28 -1.13 -5.45 5.85
N GLU A 29 -0.65 -6.62 5.43
CA GLU A 29 -1.10 -7.29 4.21
C GLU A 29 -2.58 -7.69 4.27
N ARG A 30 -3.08 -8.11 5.44
CA ARG A 30 -4.49 -8.44 5.62
C ARG A 30 -5.36 -7.20 5.39
N ILE A 31 -4.99 -6.05 5.96
CA ILE A 31 -5.69 -4.79 5.74
C ILE A 31 -5.64 -4.41 4.27
N PHE A 32 -4.47 -4.50 3.64
CA PHE A 32 -4.32 -4.22 2.22
C PHE A 32 -5.24 -5.11 1.37
N ARG A 33 -5.24 -6.43 1.58
CA ARG A 33 -6.09 -7.37 0.84
C ARG A 33 -7.58 -7.07 1.04
N LEU A 34 -8.01 -6.79 2.26
CA LEU A 34 -9.42 -6.50 2.60
C LEU A 34 -9.89 -5.15 2.06
N ASN A 35 -8.99 -4.20 1.82
CA ASN A 35 -9.35 -2.91 1.25
C ASN A 35 -9.80 -3.07 -0.21
N LYS A 36 -11.12 -3.06 -0.47
CA LYS A 36 -11.69 -3.27 -1.82
C LYS A 36 -11.39 -2.15 -2.81
N LYS A 37 -10.98 -0.97 -2.34
CA LYS A 37 -10.62 0.16 -3.20
C LYS A 37 -9.30 0.73 -2.68
N LYS A 38 -8.24 0.44 -3.43
CA LYS A 38 -6.88 0.89 -3.16
C LYS A 38 -6.60 2.02 -4.14
N ASP A 39 -6.05 3.11 -3.64
CA ASP A 39 -5.49 4.16 -4.49
C ASP A 39 -3.96 4.01 -4.53
N ILE A 40 -3.32 4.84 -5.35
CA ILE A 40 -1.87 4.84 -5.48
C ILE A 40 -1.16 5.10 -4.13
N ILE A 41 -1.80 5.83 -3.22
CA ILE A 41 -1.27 6.10 -1.88
C ILE A 41 -1.25 4.81 -1.06
N THR A 42 -2.32 4.00 -1.10
CA THR A 42 -2.38 2.68 -0.47
C THR A 42 -1.27 1.75 -0.97
N TYR A 43 -1.06 1.69 -2.30
CA TYR A 43 0.01 0.87 -2.88
C TYR A 43 1.41 1.36 -2.50
N ASN A 44 1.66 2.67 -2.54
CA ASN A 44 2.94 3.25 -2.13
C ASN A 44 3.24 2.98 -0.65
N ALA A 45 2.23 3.03 0.22
CA ALA A 45 2.39 2.75 1.64
C ALA A 45 2.87 1.31 1.89
N ILE A 46 2.27 0.31 1.21
CA ILE A 46 2.66 -1.08 1.39
C ILE A 46 4.02 -1.41 0.75
N ILE A 47 4.34 -0.84 -0.42
CA ILE A 47 5.66 -0.99 -1.05
C ILE A 47 6.74 -0.40 -0.14
N LYS A 48 6.55 0.81 0.38
CA LYS A 48 7.48 1.42 1.36
C LYS A 48 7.61 0.57 2.62
N GLY A 49 6.51 -0.02 3.07
CA GLY A 49 6.50 -0.96 4.21
C GLY A 49 7.35 -2.20 3.95
N TYR A 50 7.25 -2.80 2.76
CA TYR A 50 8.08 -3.95 2.38
C TYR A 50 9.56 -3.58 2.29
N VAL A 51 9.90 -2.46 1.65
CA VAL A 51 11.30 -1.97 1.56
C VAL A 51 11.88 -1.72 2.96
N GLY A 52 11.13 -1.10 3.86
CA GLY A 52 11.55 -0.84 5.23
C GLY A 52 11.71 -2.09 6.11
N ASN A 53 11.13 -3.23 5.69
CA ASN A 53 11.28 -4.53 6.34
C ASN A 53 12.17 -5.49 5.53
N GLU A 54 12.97 -4.98 4.60
CA GLU A 54 13.92 -5.75 3.78
C GLU A 54 13.26 -6.82 2.87
N MET A 55 11.95 -6.69 2.61
CA MET A 55 11.17 -7.60 1.77
C MET A 55 11.14 -7.14 0.30
N PHE A 56 12.32 -6.96 -0.30
CA PHE A 56 12.47 -6.34 -1.61
C PHE A 56 11.76 -7.10 -2.73
N GLU A 57 11.78 -8.44 -2.70
CA GLU A 57 11.07 -9.27 -3.69
C GLU A 57 9.58 -8.97 -3.70
N ARG A 58 8.94 -8.92 -2.52
CA ARG A 58 7.50 -8.58 -2.43
C ARG A 58 7.20 -7.16 -2.87
N ALA A 59 8.11 -6.23 -2.60
CA ALA A 59 7.98 -4.85 -3.06
C ALA A 59 7.99 -4.76 -4.59
N LEU A 60 8.91 -5.50 -5.24
CA LEU A 60 9.04 -5.56 -6.69
C LEU A 60 7.86 -6.28 -7.34
N ASP A 61 7.48 -7.45 -6.84
CA ASP A 61 6.32 -8.20 -7.35
C ASP A 61 5.06 -7.33 -7.34
N LEU A 62 4.83 -6.61 -6.25
CA LEU A 62 3.67 -5.73 -6.14
C LEU A 62 3.79 -4.51 -7.07
N PHE A 63 4.99 -3.94 -7.20
CA PHE A 63 5.25 -2.85 -8.12
C PHE A 63 4.96 -3.23 -9.58
N GLU A 64 5.43 -4.40 -10.02
CA GLU A 64 5.17 -4.91 -11.37
C GLU A 64 3.67 -5.17 -11.60
N GLN A 65 2.98 -5.77 -10.62
CA GLN A 65 1.52 -5.98 -10.69
C GLN A 65 0.73 -4.67 -10.84
N ILE A 66 1.17 -3.59 -10.18
CA ILE A 66 0.56 -2.27 -10.34
C ILE A 66 0.90 -1.72 -11.73
N HIS A 67 2.16 -1.80 -12.17
CA HIS A 67 2.59 -1.26 -13.46
C HIS A 67 1.82 -1.89 -14.64
N LEU A 68 1.52 -3.19 -14.56
CA LEU A 68 0.73 -3.91 -15.57
C LEU A 68 -0.77 -3.55 -15.53
N ASN A 69 -1.30 -3.08 -14.40
CA ASN A 69 -2.74 -2.78 -14.23
C ASN A 69 -3.07 -1.29 -14.36
N PHE A 70 -2.09 -0.41 -14.13
CA PHE A 70 -2.24 1.04 -14.19
C PHE A 70 -1.40 1.57 -15.35
N ASP A 71 -1.92 1.47 -16.57
CA ASP A 71 -1.35 2.18 -17.70
C ASP A 71 -1.27 3.69 -17.38
N SER A 72 -0.04 4.20 -17.37
CA SER A 72 0.33 5.62 -17.40
C SER A 72 0.27 6.44 -16.10
N VAL A 73 1.48 6.87 -15.70
CA VAL A 73 1.85 8.04 -14.88
C VAL A 73 1.43 8.01 -13.40
N THR A 74 2.39 7.72 -12.51
CA THR A 74 2.81 8.64 -11.44
C THR A 74 4.12 8.10 -10.84
N TYR A 75 5.24 8.53 -11.44
CA TYR A 75 6.53 8.50 -10.77
C TYR A 75 6.43 9.33 -9.49
N THR A 76 6.74 8.76 -8.33
CA THR A 76 7.61 9.50 -7.41
C THR A 76 8.39 8.55 -6.54
N VAL A 77 9.63 8.33 -6.97
CA VAL A 77 10.74 8.03 -6.07
C VAL A 77 10.96 9.30 -5.25
N VAL A 78 10.45 9.30 -4.02
CA VAL A 78 10.94 10.11 -2.90
C VAL A 78 10.78 9.32 -1.61
#